data_AF-H7G0V9-F1
#
_entry.id   AF-H7G0V9-F1
#
_cell.length_a   1.000
_cell.length_b   1.000
_cell.length_c   1.000
_cell.angle_alpha   90.00
_cell.angle_beta   90.00
_cell.angle_gamma   90.00
#
_symmetry.space_group_name_H-M   'P 1'
#
loop_
_entity.id
_entity.type
_entity.pdbx_description
1 polymer ?
#
loop_
_entity_poly.entity_id
_entity_poly.type
_entity_poly.pdbx_seq_one_letter_code
_entity_poly.pdbx_strand_id
1 'polypeptide(L)'
;MIKIDNIELFDSHQYQSDEKNFELKKLVDGDLIKSRNRIQKHGEVFTPKWMVKKMLATPEIQEKIKDLHATFLEPSAGEGAFLTEILHQKLNYVDKVSKKKNWEENALWALMSIYAIEYLEDNLIKARQAMIGVLVNHYQSFFQKKLSSETEFFKSAKLVIKLNIVQGDTLKYIKHSGSLITFNEWKVLDDNDVLRLPFTYQSLFKTGEDEQLNIFSASGQMNLFEEKLDSRKYKIVKVTKVYKEELE
;
A
#
# COMPACT_ATOMS: atom_id res chain seq x y z
N MET A 1 63.22 14.34 32.23
CA MET A 1 63.32 15.27 31.09
C MET A 1 63.80 14.49 29.88
N ILE A 2 62.87 13.91 29.11
CA ILE A 2 63.00 13.65 27.66
C ILE A 2 61.58 13.82 27.11
N LYS A 3 61.36 14.92 26.40
CA LYS A 3 60.17 15.13 25.56
C LYS A 3 60.36 14.28 24.31
N ILE A 4 59.33 13.55 23.91
CA ILE A 4 59.25 12.99 22.57
C ILE A 4 58.20 13.85 21.85
N ASP A 5 58.72 14.74 21.02
CA ASP A 5 57.96 15.64 20.17
C ASP A 5 57.31 14.86 19.03
N ASN A 6 56.11 15.33 18.68
CA ASN A 6 55.30 15.12 17.48
C ASN A 6 55.90 14.26 16.35
N ILE A 7 55.19 13.18 16.04
CA ILE A 7 55.17 12.60 14.70
C ILE A 7 53.77 12.85 14.13
N GLU A 8 53.64 13.90 13.32
CA GLU A 8 52.47 14.09 12.45
C GLU A 8 52.58 13.10 11.30
N LEU A 9 51.76 12.05 11.34
CA LEU A 9 51.60 11.10 10.24
C LEU A 9 50.15 11.14 9.78
N PHE A 10 49.97 11.68 8.57
CA PHE A 10 48.80 11.67 7.70
C PHE A 10 47.71 12.71 7.96
N ASP A 11 47.44 13.48 6.89
CA ASP A 11 46.24 14.30 6.67
C ASP A 11 44.97 13.58 7.14
N SER A 12 44.47 13.93 8.32
CA SER A 12 43.10 13.60 8.68
C SER A 12 42.21 14.73 8.17
N HIS A 13 41.82 14.65 6.89
CA HIS A 13 40.55 15.24 6.49
C HIS A 13 39.52 14.86 7.54
N GLN A 14 38.94 15.87 8.20
CA GLN A 14 37.79 15.65 9.07
C GLN A 14 36.77 14.85 8.26
N TYR A 15 36.49 13.63 8.72
CA TYR A 15 35.39 12.83 8.21
C TYR A 15 34.12 13.62 8.54
N GLN A 16 33.68 14.49 7.63
CA GLN A 16 32.32 15.01 7.65
C GLN A 16 31.43 13.82 7.32
N SER A 17 30.91 13.17 8.35
CA SER A 17 29.75 12.32 8.14
C SER A 17 28.62 13.25 7.72
N ASP A 18 28.30 13.25 6.43
CA ASP A 18 27.02 13.73 5.92
C ASP A 18 25.92 12.77 6.46
N GLU A 19 25.69 12.76 7.78
CA GLU A 19 24.55 12.09 8.37
C GLU A 19 23.30 12.86 7.98
N LYS A 20 22.79 12.54 6.79
CA LYS A 20 21.45 12.96 6.37
C LYS A 20 20.43 12.27 7.27
N ASN A 21 20.00 12.97 8.32
CA ASN A 21 18.85 12.56 9.10
C ASN A 21 17.60 12.59 8.22
N PHE A 22 16.88 11.47 8.19
CA PHE A 22 15.60 11.36 7.50
C PHE A 22 14.49 11.64 8.50
N GLU A 23 13.82 12.77 8.35
CA GLU A 23 12.61 13.10 9.10
C GLU A 23 11.35 12.76 8.31
N LEU A 24 10.32 12.30 9.01
CA LEU A 24 9.02 11.99 8.41
C LEU A 24 8.38 13.29 7.88
N LYS A 25 8.34 13.42 6.55
CA LYS A 25 7.75 14.59 5.90
C LYS A 25 6.21 14.57 5.98
N LYS A 26 5.60 15.73 6.21
CA LYS A 26 4.15 15.89 6.09
C LYS A 26 3.70 15.79 4.63
N LEU A 27 2.52 15.23 4.40
CA LEU A 27 1.88 15.26 3.09
C LEU A 27 1.54 16.71 2.71
N VAL A 28 1.92 17.17 1.50
CA VAL A 28 1.75 18.56 1.02
C VAL A 28 0.41 18.74 0.32
N ASP A 29 -0.30 19.84 0.59
CA ASP A 29 -1.65 20.08 0.03
C ASP A 29 -1.55 20.34 -1.48
N GLY A 30 -2.52 19.82 -2.23
CA GLY A 30 -2.64 20.01 -3.68
C GLY A 30 -3.88 20.80 -4.04
N ASP A 31 -3.99 21.15 -5.32
CA ASP A 31 -5.13 21.89 -5.85
C ASP A 31 -6.42 21.05 -5.78
N LEU A 32 -7.52 21.69 -5.37
CA LEU A 32 -8.82 21.00 -5.21
C LEU A 32 -9.53 20.73 -6.54
N ILE A 33 -9.12 21.43 -7.60
CA ILE A 33 -9.69 21.34 -8.94
C ILE A 33 -8.57 21.46 -9.96
N LYS A 34 -8.42 20.46 -10.83
CA LYS A 34 -7.52 20.53 -11.99
C LYS A 34 -8.07 21.40 -13.11
N SER A 35 -9.32 21.13 -13.53
CA SER A 35 -9.97 21.89 -14.59
C SER A 35 -11.48 21.72 -14.56
N ARG A 36 -12.21 22.76 -14.99
CA ARG A 36 -13.68 22.69 -15.16
C ARG A 36 -14.11 21.64 -16.20
N ASN A 37 -13.32 21.43 -17.24
CA ASN A 37 -13.59 20.43 -18.28
C ASN A 37 -13.59 19.00 -17.72
N ARG A 38 -12.63 18.67 -16.84
CA ARG A 38 -12.57 17.35 -16.19
C ARG A 38 -13.70 17.14 -15.18
N ILE A 39 -14.13 18.19 -14.47
CA ILE A 39 -15.35 18.12 -13.65
C ILE A 39 -16.55 17.77 -14.52
N GLN A 40 -16.76 18.49 -15.62
CA GLN A 40 -17.95 18.30 -16.47
C GLN A 40 -17.95 16.93 -17.17
N LYS A 41 -16.80 16.46 -17.64
CA LYS A 41 -16.69 15.21 -18.40
C LYS A 41 -16.55 13.95 -17.54
N HIS A 42 -15.92 14.07 -16.38
CA HIS A 42 -15.51 12.92 -15.57
C HIS A 42 -15.91 13.03 -14.09
N GLY A 43 -16.53 14.13 -13.66
CA GLY A 43 -16.87 14.34 -12.25
C GLY A 43 -15.66 14.51 -11.33
N GLU A 44 -14.47 14.79 -11.88
CA GLU A 44 -13.23 14.83 -11.08
C GLU A 44 -13.21 16.02 -10.13
N VAL A 45 -13.18 15.73 -8.83
CA VAL A 45 -12.99 16.68 -7.73
C VAL A 45 -12.01 16.10 -6.71
N PHE A 46 -11.21 16.93 -6.05
CA PHE A 46 -10.28 16.45 -5.02
C PHE A 46 -10.78 16.76 -3.62
N THR A 47 -10.73 15.74 -2.77
CA THR A 47 -11.06 15.86 -1.35
C THR A 47 -9.92 16.57 -0.61
N PRO A 48 -10.19 17.70 0.06
CA PRO A 48 -9.17 18.38 0.86
C PRO A 48 -8.64 17.47 1.99
N LYS A 49 -7.35 17.58 2.32
CA LYS A 49 -6.74 16.71 3.35
C LYS A 49 -7.40 16.78 4.71
N TRP A 50 -7.81 17.98 5.13
CA TRP A 50 -8.49 18.13 6.41
C TRP A 50 -9.81 17.34 6.43
N MET A 51 -10.50 17.24 5.29
CA MET A 51 -11.74 16.47 5.16
C MET A 51 -11.43 14.97 5.20
N VAL A 52 -10.41 14.52 4.46
CA VAL A 52 -9.95 13.11 4.51
C VAL A 52 -9.63 12.71 5.95
N LYS A 53 -8.83 13.51 6.66
CA LYS A 53 -8.49 13.28 8.07
C LYS A 53 -9.71 13.26 8.97
N LYS A 54 -10.66 14.18 8.76
CA LYS A 54 -11.91 14.22 9.53
C LYS A 54 -12.75 12.96 9.29
N MET A 55 -12.86 12.50 8.05
CA MET A 55 -13.60 11.27 7.71
C MET A 55 -12.95 10.04 8.32
N LEU A 56 -11.61 9.95 8.34
CA LEU A 56 -10.89 8.83 8.94
C LEU A 56 -10.85 8.88 10.47
N ALA A 57 -11.19 10.00 11.11
CA ALA A 57 -11.05 10.18 12.56
C ALA A 57 -12.12 9.46 13.40
N THR A 58 -13.11 8.81 12.80
CA THR A 58 -14.13 8.07 13.56
C THR A 58 -13.50 6.87 14.29
N PRO A 59 -13.93 6.55 15.53
CA PRO A 59 -13.32 5.49 16.33
C PRO A 59 -13.26 4.14 15.61
N GLU A 60 -14.33 3.77 14.90
CA GLU A 60 -14.45 2.49 14.19
C GLU A 60 -13.41 2.37 13.07
N ILE A 61 -13.14 3.47 12.35
CA ILE A 61 -12.11 3.51 11.32
C ILE A 61 -10.72 3.50 11.95
N GLN A 62 -10.51 4.23 13.04
CA GLN A 62 -9.24 4.28 13.75
C GLN A 62 -8.84 2.92 14.34
N GLU A 63 -9.80 2.10 14.79
CA GLU A 63 -9.56 0.72 15.19
C GLU A 63 -9.07 -0.13 14.01
N LYS A 64 -9.73 -0.02 12.84
CA LYS A 64 -9.33 -0.72 11.61
C LYS A 64 -7.98 -0.24 11.05
N ILE A 65 -7.59 1.01 11.30
CA ILE A 65 -6.26 1.52 10.94
C ILE A 65 -5.16 0.85 11.80
N LYS A 66 -5.44 0.51 13.05
CA LYS A 66 -4.48 -0.16 13.95
C LYS A 66 -4.43 -1.67 13.74
N ASP A 67 -5.40 -2.24 13.03
CA ASP A 67 -5.35 -3.61 12.55
C ASP A 67 -4.66 -3.64 11.17
N LEU A 68 -3.49 -4.29 11.09
CA LEU A 68 -2.71 -4.35 9.84
C LEU A 68 -3.41 -5.15 8.74
N HIS A 69 -4.33 -6.06 9.10
CA HIS A 69 -5.04 -6.93 8.16
C HIS A 69 -6.44 -6.45 7.82
N ALA A 70 -6.99 -5.50 8.59
CA ALA A 70 -8.26 -4.86 8.26
C ALA A 70 -8.16 -4.12 6.92
N THR A 71 -9.04 -4.50 5.99
CA THR A 71 -9.01 -4.03 4.60
C THR A 71 -9.80 -2.75 4.38
N PHE A 72 -9.33 -1.93 3.44
CA PHE A 72 -9.95 -0.70 2.98
C PHE A 72 -10.13 -0.77 1.46
N LEU A 73 -11.29 -0.37 0.96
CA LEU A 73 -11.55 -0.27 -0.47
C LEU A 73 -12.03 1.14 -0.82
N GLU A 74 -11.30 1.81 -1.70
CA GLU A 74 -11.69 3.10 -2.28
C GLU A 74 -12.12 2.91 -3.74
N PRO A 75 -13.42 2.95 -4.06
CA PRO A 75 -13.94 2.68 -5.41
C PRO A 75 -13.75 3.83 -6.41
N SER A 76 -13.24 4.99 -6.00
CA SER A 76 -12.98 6.13 -6.88
C SER A 76 -11.76 6.94 -6.39
N ALA A 77 -10.58 6.34 -6.50
CA ALA A 77 -9.39 6.80 -5.78
C ALA A 77 -8.91 8.21 -6.14
N GLY A 78 -9.19 8.70 -7.36
CA GLY A 78 -8.60 9.91 -7.90
C GLY A 78 -7.07 9.85 -7.81
N GLU A 79 -6.45 10.92 -7.32
CA GLU A 79 -5.00 10.95 -7.07
C GLU A 79 -4.57 10.29 -5.74
N GLY A 80 -5.46 9.55 -5.07
CA GLY A 80 -5.13 8.73 -3.92
C GLY A 80 -5.11 9.46 -2.57
N ALA A 81 -5.93 10.51 -2.39
CA ALA A 81 -5.98 11.27 -1.15
C ALA A 81 -6.30 10.40 0.08
N PHE A 82 -7.32 9.54 -0.01
CA PHE A 82 -7.64 8.57 1.04
C PHE A 82 -6.57 7.48 1.17
N LEU A 83 -6.09 6.94 0.04
CA LEU A 83 -5.08 5.87 0.04
C LEU A 83 -3.80 6.27 0.78
N THR A 84 -3.32 7.48 0.51
CA THR A 84 -2.09 8.01 1.10
C THR A 84 -2.26 8.31 2.58
N GLU A 85 -3.40 8.86 3.01
CA GLU A 85 -3.66 9.14 4.42
C GLU A 85 -3.89 7.84 5.22
N ILE A 86 -4.64 6.86 4.67
CA ILE A 86 -4.81 5.54 5.30
C ILE A 86 -3.45 4.86 5.45
N LEU A 87 -2.65 4.80 4.38
CA LEU A 87 -1.31 4.20 4.43
C LEU A 87 -0.41 4.93 5.43
N HIS A 88 -0.43 6.26 5.46
CA HIS A 88 0.34 7.06 6.41
C HIS A 88 -0.04 6.74 7.87
N GLN A 89 -1.34 6.67 8.18
CA GLN A 89 -1.80 6.34 9.53
C GLN A 89 -1.49 4.89 9.92
N LYS A 90 -1.64 3.92 9.00
CA LYS A 90 -1.22 2.53 9.22
C LYS A 90 0.29 2.45 9.47
N LEU A 91 1.11 3.14 8.67
CA LEU A 91 2.56 3.13 8.85
C LEU A 91 3.00 3.87 10.13
N ASN A 92 2.31 4.94 10.54
CA ASN A 92 2.52 5.55 11.86
C ASN A 92 2.29 4.56 13.01
N TYR A 93 1.35 3.61 12.85
CA TYR A 93 1.17 2.53 13.81
C TYR A 93 2.30 1.50 13.71
N VAL A 94 2.66 1.06 12.50
CA VAL A 94 3.80 0.16 12.24
C VAL A 94 5.10 0.69 12.86
N ASP A 95 5.39 1.99 12.69
CA ASP A 95 6.57 2.67 13.25
C ASP A 95 6.64 2.55 14.77
N LYS A 96 5.48 2.53 15.46
CA LYS A 96 5.41 2.45 16.93
C LYS A 96 5.55 1.03 17.45
N VAL A 97 4.98 0.05 16.75
CA VAL A 97 4.88 -1.34 17.24
C VAL A 97 5.99 -2.25 16.74
N SER A 98 6.70 -1.86 15.69
CA SER A 98 7.69 -2.70 15.03
C SER A 98 9.11 -2.46 15.54
N LYS A 99 9.94 -3.47 15.40
CA LYS A 99 11.40 -3.39 15.49
C LYS A 99 11.97 -3.42 14.06
N LYS A 100 13.25 -3.07 13.90
CA LYS A 100 13.95 -3.12 12.60
C LYS A 100 13.79 -4.46 11.86
N LYS A 101 13.71 -5.59 12.59
CA LYS A 101 13.62 -6.93 12.00
C LYS A 101 12.27 -7.28 11.37
N ASN A 102 11.16 -6.65 11.82
CA ASN A 102 9.80 -6.98 11.37
C ASN A 102 9.04 -5.79 10.78
N TRP A 103 9.65 -4.60 10.75
CA TRP A 103 9.03 -3.40 10.19
C TRP A 103 8.64 -3.58 8.72
N GLU A 104 9.52 -4.16 7.91
CA GLU A 104 9.26 -4.38 6.47
C GLU A 104 8.06 -5.31 6.24
N GLU A 105 7.92 -6.36 7.05
CA GLU A 105 6.81 -7.31 6.99
C GLU A 105 5.48 -6.64 7.40
N ASN A 106 5.48 -5.93 8.52
CA ASN A 106 4.31 -5.20 9.00
C ASN A 106 3.88 -4.07 8.04
N ALA A 107 4.84 -3.39 7.41
CA ALA A 107 4.57 -2.37 6.40
C ALA A 107 3.95 -2.98 5.13
N LEU A 108 4.38 -4.18 4.72
CA LEU A 108 3.75 -4.90 3.62
C LEU A 108 2.33 -5.34 3.96
N TRP A 109 2.07 -5.82 5.19
CA TRP A 109 0.70 -6.14 5.63
C TRP A 109 -0.21 -4.91 5.60
N ALA A 110 0.25 -3.78 6.14
CA ALA A 110 -0.45 -2.51 6.04
C ALA A 110 -0.80 -2.15 4.59
N LEU A 111 0.14 -2.34 3.67
CA LEU A 111 -0.03 -2.03 2.24
C LEU A 111 -0.97 -3.00 1.53
N MET A 112 -0.86 -4.30 1.81
CA MET A 112 -1.71 -5.37 1.27
C MET A 112 -3.17 -5.21 1.67
N SER A 113 -3.45 -4.51 2.77
CA SER A 113 -4.81 -4.24 3.24
C SER A 113 -5.53 -3.11 2.50
N ILE A 114 -4.86 -2.34 1.64
CA ILE A 114 -5.45 -1.20 0.94
C ILE A 114 -5.73 -1.55 -0.51
N TYR A 115 -6.98 -1.41 -0.94
CA TYR A 115 -7.48 -1.64 -2.30
C TYR A 115 -8.11 -0.39 -2.87
N ALA A 116 -8.01 -0.21 -4.19
CA ALA A 116 -8.68 0.89 -4.85
C ALA A 116 -8.97 0.64 -6.32
N ILE A 117 -9.99 1.33 -6.83
CA ILE A 117 -10.31 1.41 -8.25
C ILE A 117 -10.23 2.88 -8.65
N GLU A 118 -9.62 3.15 -9.79
CA GLU A 118 -9.63 4.47 -10.42
C GLU A 118 -9.94 4.35 -11.91
N TYR A 119 -10.78 5.25 -12.41
CA TYR A 119 -11.20 5.23 -13.81
C TYR A 119 -10.13 5.83 -14.74
N LEU A 120 -9.54 6.96 -14.35
CA LEU A 120 -8.60 7.70 -15.19
C LEU A 120 -7.16 7.24 -14.94
N GLU A 121 -6.49 6.77 -16.00
CA GLU A 121 -5.14 6.20 -15.89
C GLU A 121 -4.10 7.20 -15.34
N ASP A 122 -4.22 8.49 -15.67
CA ASP A 122 -3.31 9.51 -15.17
C ASP A 122 -3.44 9.73 -13.66
N ASN A 123 -4.66 9.66 -13.14
CA ASN A 123 -4.93 9.68 -11.70
C ASN A 123 -4.40 8.42 -11.01
N LEU A 124 -4.63 7.25 -11.60
CA LEU A 124 -4.14 5.98 -11.09
C LEU A 124 -2.60 5.98 -10.93
N ILE A 125 -1.89 6.45 -11.95
CA ILE A 125 -0.42 6.56 -11.91
C ILE A 125 0.02 7.45 -10.75
N LYS A 126 -0.62 8.61 -10.58
CA LYS A 126 -0.31 9.54 -9.48
C LYS A 126 -0.62 8.95 -8.11
N ALA A 127 -1.76 8.27 -7.96
CA ALA A 127 -2.12 7.60 -6.71
C ALA A 127 -1.08 6.55 -6.30
N ARG A 128 -0.67 5.69 -7.24
CA ARG A 128 0.37 4.67 -7.01
C ARG A 128 1.72 5.30 -6.65
N GLN A 129 2.13 6.37 -7.34
CA GLN A 129 3.35 7.10 -7.05
C GLN A 129 3.31 7.74 -5.66
N ALA A 130 2.17 8.34 -5.28
CA ALA A 130 1.99 8.96 -3.98
C ALA A 130 2.06 7.92 -2.85
N MET A 131 1.44 6.74 -3.01
CA MET A 131 1.55 5.64 -2.04
C MET A 131 3.00 5.16 -1.87
N ILE A 132 3.75 4.99 -2.97
CA ILE A 132 5.19 4.69 -2.89
C ILE A 132 5.94 5.79 -2.13
N GLY A 133 5.62 7.06 -2.39
CA GLY A 133 6.21 8.20 -1.69
C GLY A 133 6.00 8.13 -0.17
N VAL A 134 4.79 7.78 0.28
CA VAL A 134 4.48 7.57 1.71
C VAL A 134 5.32 6.44 2.28
N LEU A 135 5.35 5.28 1.62
CA LEU A 135 6.12 4.13 2.07
C LEU A 135 7.62 4.44 2.21
N VAL A 136 8.20 5.08 1.20
CA VAL A 136 9.61 5.48 1.18
C VAL A 136 9.90 6.47 2.31
N ASN A 137 9.03 7.45 2.53
CA ASN A 137 9.19 8.44 3.60
C ASN A 137 9.26 7.79 4.98
N HIS A 138 8.32 6.88 5.27
CA HIS A 138 8.32 6.12 6.52
C HIS A 138 9.55 5.21 6.65
N TYR A 139 9.89 4.43 5.61
CA TYR A 139 11.06 3.55 5.63
C TYR A 139 12.33 4.33 5.96
N GLN A 140 12.56 5.44 5.25
CA GLN A 140 13.78 6.22 5.42
C GLN A 140 13.83 6.86 6.80
N SER A 141 12.70 7.38 7.30
CA SER A 141 12.61 7.92 8.65
C SER A 141 12.83 6.86 9.73
N PHE A 142 12.37 5.63 9.53
CA PHE A 142 12.51 4.56 10.53
C PHE A 142 13.92 3.96 10.55
N PHE A 143 14.50 3.70 9.37
CA PHE A 143 15.81 3.06 9.25
C PHE A 143 16.99 4.03 9.16
N GLN A 144 16.73 5.33 9.00
CA GLN A 144 17.74 6.37 8.77
C GLN A 144 18.67 6.05 7.59
N LYS A 145 18.09 5.50 6.51
CA LYS A 145 18.82 5.17 5.27
C LYS A 145 17.90 5.25 4.06
N LYS A 146 18.46 5.51 2.87
CA LYS A 146 17.71 5.48 1.61
C LYS A 146 17.17 4.08 1.32
N LEU A 147 15.93 4.01 0.84
CA LEU A 147 15.37 2.76 0.32
C LEU A 147 15.86 2.53 -1.11
N SER A 148 16.53 1.40 -1.37
CA SER A 148 16.94 1.00 -2.71
C SER A 148 15.82 0.28 -3.44
N SER A 149 15.66 0.59 -4.74
CA SER A 149 14.70 -0.07 -5.62
C SER A 149 14.99 -1.56 -5.84
N GLU A 150 16.22 -2.00 -5.53
CA GLU A 150 16.65 -3.38 -5.74
C GLU A 150 16.29 -4.32 -4.59
N THR A 151 15.86 -3.79 -3.45
CA THR A 151 15.48 -4.57 -2.27
C THR A 151 14.24 -5.43 -2.54
N GLU A 152 14.19 -6.62 -1.92
CA GLU A 152 13.01 -7.51 -1.97
C GLU A 152 11.75 -6.78 -1.43
N PHE A 153 11.90 -6.03 -0.34
CA PHE A 153 10.84 -5.20 0.24
C PHE A 153 10.24 -4.20 -0.76
N PHE A 154 11.08 -3.39 -1.43
CA PHE A 154 10.57 -2.40 -2.39
C PHE A 154 9.91 -3.06 -3.61
N LYS A 155 10.50 -4.15 -4.12
CA LYS A 155 9.93 -4.92 -5.23
C LYS A 155 8.55 -5.49 -4.87
N SER A 156 8.40 -6.03 -3.66
CA SER A 156 7.13 -6.54 -3.15
C SER A 156 6.10 -5.44 -2.96
N ALA A 157 6.48 -4.32 -2.34
CA ALA A 157 5.58 -3.19 -2.16
C ALA A 157 5.07 -2.62 -3.49
N LYS A 158 5.96 -2.50 -4.49
CA LYS A 158 5.60 -2.06 -5.84
C LYS A 158 4.63 -3.03 -6.52
N LEU A 159 4.83 -4.34 -6.36
CA LEU A 159 3.91 -5.35 -6.88
C LEU A 159 2.54 -5.24 -6.19
N VAL A 160 2.50 -5.17 -4.86
CA VAL A 160 1.25 -5.05 -4.08
C VAL A 160 0.45 -3.82 -4.53
N ILE A 161 1.08 -2.64 -4.62
CA ILE A 161 0.40 -1.42 -5.10
C ILE A 161 -0.15 -1.59 -6.52
N LYS A 162 0.62 -2.23 -7.42
CA LYS A 162 0.17 -2.50 -8.79
C LYS A 162 -1.08 -3.41 -8.81
N LEU A 163 -1.11 -4.41 -7.95
CA LEU A 163 -2.17 -5.43 -7.91
C LEU A 163 -3.41 -4.99 -7.13
N ASN A 164 -3.25 -4.12 -6.14
CA ASN A 164 -4.34 -3.69 -5.27
C ASN A 164 -4.97 -2.36 -5.71
N ILE A 165 -4.23 -1.50 -6.41
CA ILE A 165 -4.73 -0.21 -6.91
C ILE A 165 -4.87 -0.37 -8.41
N VAL A 166 -6.08 -0.55 -8.92
CA VAL A 166 -6.33 -0.99 -10.30
C VAL A 166 -7.14 0.01 -11.10
N GLN A 167 -6.95 0.02 -12.43
CA GLN A 167 -7.78 0.81 -13.32
C GLN A 167 -9.12 0.10 -13.56
N GLY A 168 -10.23 0.81 -13.51
CA GLY A 168 -11.52 0.24 -13.89
C GLY A 168 -12.72 1.18 -13.77
N ASP A 169 -13.82 0.76 -14.38
CA ASP A 169 -15.15 1.33 -14.16
C ASP A 169 -15.80 0.55 -13.01
N THR A 170 -15.78 1.13 -11.81
CA THR A 170 -16.31 0.53 -10.59
C THR A 170 -17.78 0.16 -10.73
N LEU A 171 -18.59 1.00 -11.39
CA LEU A 171 -20.03 0.77 -11.53
C LEU A 171 -20.34 -0.42 -12.46
N LYS A 172 -19.48 -0.64 -13.45
CA LYS A 172 -19.62 -1.75 -14.40
C LYS A 172 -18.79 -2.98 -14.06
N TYR A 173 -17.98 -2.94 -13.00
CA TYR A 173 -17.08 -4.02 -12.58
C TYR A 173 -16.04 -4.43 -13.64
N ILE A 174 -15.76 -3.58 -14.64
CA ILE A 174 -14.89 -3.91 -15.77
C ILE A 174 -13.71 -2.96 -15.90
N LYS A 175 -12.62 -3.47 -16.46
CA LYS A 175 -11.47 -2.71 -16.92
C LYS A 175 -11.76 -2.10 -18.29
N HIS A 176 -10.90 -1.19 -18.74
CA HIS A 176 -10.99 -0.62 -20.09
C HIS A 176 -10.92 -1.68 -21.21
N SER A 177 -10.25 -2.80 -20.95
CA SER A 177 -10.19 -3.96 -21.85
C SER A 177 -11.50 -4.76 -21.96
N GLY A 178 -12.55 -4.41 -21.20
CA GLY A 178 -13.82 -5.14 -21.15
C GLY A 178 -13.83 -6.38 -20.25
N SER A 179 -12.67 -6.77 -19.69
CA SER A 179 -12.59 -7.85 -18.72
C SER A 179 -12.92 -7.37 -17.30
N LEU A 180 -13.38 -8.28 -16.43
CA LEU A 180 -13.70 -7.95 -15.03
C LEU A 180 -12.50 -7.35 -14.29
N ILE A 181 -12.80 -6.43 -13.37
CA ILE A 181 -11.83 -5.93 -12.40
C ILE A 181 -11.44 -7.09 -11.49
N THR A 182 -10.14 -7.31 -11.36
CA THR A 182 -9.56 -8.41 -10.58
C THR A 182 -8.65 -7.85 -9.50
N PHE A 183 -8.83 -8.31 -8.28
CA PHE A 183 -7.96 -8.06 -7.13
C PHE A 183 -7.27 -9.35 -6.70
N ASN A 184 -6.46 -9.26 -5.65
CA ASN A 184 -5.82 -10.39 -5.01
C ASN A 184 -6.04 -10.28 -3.51
N GLU A 185 -6.63 -11.31 -2.91
CA GLU A 185 -6.62 -11.48 -1.47
C GLU A 185 -5.23 -11.99 -1.03
N TRP A 186 -4.73 -11.41 0.06
CA TRP A 186 -3.45 -11.76 0.67
C TRP A 186 -3.71 -12.52 1.96
N LYS A 187 -3.91 -13.83 1.86
CA LYS A 187 -4.28 -14.66 3.01
C LYS A 187 -3.07 -14.96 3.88
N VAL A 188 -3.17 -14.58 5.15
CA VAL A 188 -2.18 -14.91 6.19
C VAL A 188 -2.30 -16.40 6.52
N LEU A 189 -1.17 -17.09 6.56
CA LEU A 189 -1.10 -18.48 7.01
C LEU A 189 -0.41 -18.56 8.37
N ASP A 190 0.93 -18.56 8.39
CA ASP A 190 1.75 -18.62 9.61
C ASP A 190 2.92 -17.63 9.51
N ASP A 191 3.25 -16.98 10.64
CA ASP A 191 4.26 -15.91 10.77
C ASP A 191 4.07 -14.76 9.75
N ASN A 192 4.73 -14.90 8.58
CA ASN A 192 4.78 -13.94 7.48
C ASN A 192 4.63 -14.64 6.13
N ASP A 193 4.12 -15.87 6.12
CA ASP A 193 3.79 -16.58 4.89
C ASP A 193 2.41 -16.12 4.40
N VAL A 194 2.35 -15.87 3.10
CA VAL A 194 1.18 -15.33 2.42
C VAL A 194 0.82 -16.19 1.23
N LEU A 195 -0.47 -16.46 1.09
CA LEU A 195 -1.07 -17.05 -0.09
C LEU A 195 -1.82 -15.97 -0.87
N ARG A 196 -1.46 -15.80 -2.14
CA ARG A 196 -2.11 -14.86 -3.05
C ARG A 196 -3.27 -15.53 -3.77
N LEU A 197 -4.49 -15.02 -3.58
CA LEU A 197 -5.70 -15.56 -4.18
C LEU A 197 -6.39 -14.50 -5.05
N PRO A 198 -6.33 -14.60 -6.39
CA PRO A 198 -7.07 -13.70 -7.26
C PRO A 198 -8.58 -13.78 -6.99
N PHE A 199 -9.31 -12.67 -7.12
CA PHE A 199 -10.77 -12.65 -7.12
C PHE A 199 -11.30 -11.50 -7.99
N THR A 200 -12.57 -11.57 -8.40
CA THR A 200 -13.18 -10.48 -9.18
C THR A 200 -13.87 -9.48 -8.26
N TYR A 201 -13.80 -8.19 -8.55
CA TYR A 201 -14.53 -7.18 -7.78
C TYR A 201 -16.05 -7.46 -7.76
N GLN A 202 -16.58 -7.99 -8.88
CA GLN A 202 -17.99 -8.37 -9.00
C GLN A 202 -18.42 -9.46 -8.01
N SER A 203 -17.53 -10.39 -7.63
CA SER A 203 -17.89 -11.50 -6.73
C SER A 203 -18.19 -11.03 -5.31
N LEU A 204 -17.77 -9.80 -4.92
CA LEU A 204 -18.12 -9.20 -3.62
C LEU A 204 -19.63 -8.94 -3.44
N PHE A 205 -20.40 -8.90 -4.54
CA PHE A 205 -21.82 -8.55 -4.54
C PHE A 205 -22.73 -9.69 -5.02
N LYS A 206 -22.16 -10.83 -5.42
CA LYS A 206 -22.90 -11.96 -6.01
C LYS A 206 -23.41 -12.97 -4.97
N THR A 207 -23.16 -12.77 -3.68
CA THR A 207 -23.81 -13.53 -2.60
C THR A 207 -25.19 -12.96 -2.36
N GLY A 208 -26.22 -13.78 -2.60
CA GLY A 208 -27.62 -13.40 -2.61
C GLY A 208 -28.14 -12.80 -1.30
N GLU A 209 -29.33 -12.22 -1.45
CA GLU A 209 -30.22 -11.67 -0.43
C GLU A 209 -30.21 -12.51 0.87
N ASP A 210 -30.17 -11.81 2.02
CA ASP A 210 -30.51 -12.29 3.37
C ASP A 210 -29.45 -12.82 4.36
N GLU A 211 -28.15 -12.58 4.19
CA GLU A 211 -27.23 -12.67 5.34
C GLU A 211 -26.32 -11.45 5.47
N GLN A 212 -26.40 -10.77 6.62
CA GLN A 212 -25.39 -9.82 7.09
C GLN A 212 -24.08 -10.58 7.27
N LEU A 213 -23.31 -10.72 6.19
CA LEU A 213 -22.15 -11.61 6.15
C LEU A 213 -20.87 -10.91 6.60
N ASN A 214 -20.30 -11.45 7.68
CA ASN A 214 -18.86 -11.42 7.94
C ASN A 214 -18.14 -12.11 6.77
N ILE A 215 -17.58 -11.32 5.85
CA ILE A 215 -16.79 -11.77 4.69
C ILE A 215 -15.58 -12.64 5.09
N PHE A 216 -15.19 -12.68 6.36
CA PHE A 216 -14.02 -13.39 6.86
C PHE A 216 -14.31 -14.47 7.92
N SER A 217 -15.56 -14.92 8.10
CA SER A 217 -15.81 -16.02 9.05
C SER A 217 -15.28 -17.35 8.52
N ALA A 218 -14.50 -17.99 9.38
CA ALA A 218 -13.71 -19.18 9.12
C ALA A 218 -14.54 -20.41 8.70
N SER A 219 -13.85 -21.29 7.97
CA SER A 219 -14.16 -22.70 7.69
C SER A 219 -15.38 -22.97 6.79
N GLY A 220 -15.10 -23.38 5.55
CA GLY A 220 -16.10 -24.05 4.71
C GLY A 220 -15.76 -23.93 3.24
N GLN A 221 -15.29 -25.02 2.64
CA GLN A 221 -15.09 -25.17 1.21
C GLN A 221 -16.33 -24.73 0.42
N MET A 222 -16.15 -23.98 -0.68
CA MET A 222 -16.95 -24.17 -1.89
C MET A 222 -16.30 -23.47 -3.09
N ASN A 223 -15.89 -24.29 -4.07
CA ASN A 223 -15.53 -23.91 -5.43
C ASN A 223 -16.78 -23.41 -6.16
N LEU A 224 -17.08 -22.11 -6.12
CA LEU A 224 -18.30 -21.58 -6.75
C LEU A 224 -18.10 -20.45 -7.77
N PHE A 225 -16.88 -20.24 -8.29
CA PHE A 225 -16.63 -19.19 -9.29
C PHE A 225 -15.65 -19.65 -10.39
N GLU A 226 -16.04 -20.65 -11.17
CA GLU A 226 -15.42 -20.96 -12.46
C GLU A 226 -15.96 -20.05 -13.58
N GLU A 227 -15.65 -18.75 -13.52
CA GLU A 227 -15.72 -17.88 -14.70
C GLU A 227 -14.36 -17.22 -14.90
N LYS A 228 -13.50 -17.89 -15.71
CA LYS A 228 -12.19 -17.44 -16.21
C LYS A 228 -11.43 -16.50 -15.25
N LEU A 229 -11.36 -16.87 -13.98
CA LEU A 229 -10.34 -16.34 -13.09
C LEU A 229 -8.99 -16.84 -13.62
N ASP A 230 -7.95 -16.02 -13.50
CA ASP A 230 -6.58 -16.45 -13.80
C ASP A 230 -6.33 -17.74 -13.02
N SER A 231 -6.28 -18.89 -13.71
CA SER A 231 -6.20 -20.23 -13.11
C SER A 231 -4.85 -20.52 -12.45
N ARG A 232 -4.06 -19.47 -12.24
CA ARG A 232 -2.75 -19.47 -11.63
C ARG A 232 -2.91 -19.74 -10.14
N LYS A 233 -2.41 -20.90 -9.72
CA LYS A 233 -2.18 -21.20 -8.32
C LYS A 233 -0.82 -20.65 -7.94
N TYR A 234 -0.80 -19.71 -7.00
CA TYR A 234 0.44 -19.13 -6.48
C TYR A 234 0.96 -19.98 -5.33
N LYS A 235 2.29 -20.14 -5.26
CA LYS A 235 2.95 -20.76 -4.12
C LYS A 235 2.79 -19.89 -2.87
N ILE A 236 2.80 -20.56 -1.72
CA ILE A 236 2.95 -19.91 -0.43
C ILE A 236 4.39 -19.36 -0.34
N VAL A 237 4.52 -18.07 -0.07
CA VAL A 237 5.83 -17.40 0.02
C VAL A 237 5.85 -16.45 1.21
N LYS A 238 7.04 -16.06 1.67
CA LYS A 238 7.20 -14.96 2.63
C LYS A 238 6.67 -13.66 2.02
N VAL A 239 6.04 -12.82 2.84
CA VAL A 239 5.46 -11.53 2.45
C VAL A 239 6.45 -10.63 1.70
N THR A 240 7.73 -10.65 2.08
CA THR A 240 8.81 -9.90 1.42
C THR A 240 9.19 -10.42 0.04
N LYS A 241 8.75 -11.62 -0.34
CA LYS A 241 9.10 -12.31 -1.59
C LYS A 241 7.96 -12.42 -2.59
N VAL A 242 6.80 -11.83 -2.31
CA VAL A 242 5.64 -11.87 -3.23
C VAL A 242 5.95 -11.32 -4.63
N TYR A 243 6.93 -10.42 -4.74
CA TYR A 243 7.39 -9.87 -6.03
C TYR A 243 7.84 -10.92 -7.05
N LYS A 244 8.16 -12.13 -6.61
CA LYS A 244 8.59 -13.23 -7.48
C LYS A 244 7.45 -13.88 -8.25
N GLU A 245 6.21 -13.69 -7.80
CA GLU A 245 5.00 -14.24 -8.43
C GLU A 245 5.11 -15.76 -8.70
N GLU A 246 5.68 -16.51 -7.74
CA GLU A 246 5.92 -17.94 -7.88
C GLU A 246 4.61 -18.72 -8.02
N LEU A 247 4.52 -19.59 -9.04
CA LEU A 247 3.38 -20.46 -9.30
C LEU A 247 3.63 -21.87 -8.78
N GLU A 248 2.56 -22.58 -8.41
CA GLU A 248 2.60 -24.02 -8.06
C GLU A 248 3.13 -24.87 -9.21
#